data_AF-A0A9D0ZC21-F1
#
_entry.id   AF-A0A9D0ZC21-F1
#
_cell.length_a   1.000
_cell.length_b   1.000
_cell.length_c   1.000
_cell.angle_alpha   90.00
_cell.angle_beta   90.00
_cell.angle_gamma   90.00
#
_symmetry.space_group_name_H-M   'P 1'
#
loop_
_entity.id
_entity.type
_entity.pdbx_description
1 polymer ?
#
loop_
_entity_poly.entity_id
_entity_poly.type
_entity_poly.pdbx_seq_one_letter_code
_entity_poly.pdbx_strand_id
1 'polypeptide(L)'
;AVDGVEFYLQCASAFEKVGEEEVRGATASRYDGEIPADMLAEALERSGAYSMVEGLGVSEDSTEGLTSGMGLSIYLDNETGLPVRYDIDMTDLMREMMEATLAAVGAGDAMSWEIGEASVSVTLSDFNGIDAIEIPDDARGA
;
A
#
# COMPACT_ATOMS: atom_id res chain seq x y z
N ALA A 1 -21.31 0.61 -6.97
CA ALA A 1 -21.03 -0.54 -6.08
C ALA A 1 -20.38 -1.69 -6.85
N VAL A 2 -20.85 -1.98 -8.07
CA VAL A 2 -20.25 -2.98 -8.96
C VAL A 2 -18.87 -2.52 -9.48
N ASP A 3 -18.71 -1.22 -9.75
CA ASP A 3 -17.45 -0.64 -10.27
C ASP A 3 -16.27 -0.78 -9.31
N GLY A 4 -16.52 -0.70 -8.00
CA GLY A 4 -15.46 -0.86 -6.99
C GLY A 4 -14.95 -2.30 -6.94
N VAL A 5 -15.85 -3.28 -7.05
CA VAL A 5 -15.48 -4.71 -7.07
C VAL A 5 -14.71 -5.05 -8.34
N GLU A 6 -15.09 -4.50 -9.48
CA GLU A 6 -14.39 -4.72 -10.76
C GLU A 6 -12.98 -4.14 -10.75
N PHE A 7 -12.80 -2.94 -10.18
CA PHE A 7 -11.47 -2.34 -9.95
C PHE A 7 -10.58 -3.23 -9.07
N TYR A 8 -11.09 -3.68 -7.92
CA TYR A 8 -10.34 -4.57 -7.04
C TYR A 8 -10.04 -5.94 -7.67
N LEU A 9 -10.95 -6.47 -8.49
CA LEU A 9 -10.73 -7.72 -9.22
C LEU A 9 -9.69 -7.57 -10.33
N GLN A 10 -9.66 -6.42 -11.01
CA GLN A 10 -8.64 -6.12 -12.00
C GLN A 10 -7.26 -6.00 -11.34
N CYS A 11 -7.17 -5.27 -10.22
CA CYS A 11 -5.95 -5.25 -9.41
C CYS A 11 -5.57 -6.66 -8.96
N ALA A 12 -6.50 -7.44 -8.40
CA ALA A 12 -6.25 -8.80 -7.92
C ALA A 12 -5.78 -9.77 -9.03
N SER A 13 -6.22 -9.56 -10.27
CA SER A 13 -5.76 -10.39 -11.41
C SER A 13 -4.30 -10.19 -11.78
N ALA A 14 -3.68 -9.08 -11.33
CA ALA A 14 -2.26 -8.82 -11.46
C ALA A 14 -1.40 -9.55 -10.42
N PHE A 15 -2.01 -10.22 -9.43
CA PHE A 15 -1.29 -10.89 -8.35
C PHE A 15 -1.05 -12.37 -8.65
N GLU A 16 0.20 -12.80 -8.54
CA GLU A 16 0.61 -14.19 -8.67
C GLU A 16 1.11 -14.74 -7.33
N LYS A 17 0.76 -15.99 -7.01
CA LYS A 17 1.31 -16.67 -5.83
C LYS A 17 2.79 -16.97 -6.08
N VAL A 18 3.67 -16.38 -5.28
CA VAL A 18 5.12 -16.51 -5.44
C VAL A 18 5.71 -17.56 -4.50
N GLY A 19 5.05 -17.80 -3.36
CA GLY A 19 5.54 -18.78 -2.39
C GLY A 19 4.75 -18.82 -1.11
N GLU A 20 5.34 -19.47 -0.11
CA GLU A 20 4.83 -19.52 1.26
C GLU A 20 5.93 -19.05 2.21
N GLU A 21 5.56 -18.22 3.17
CA GLU A 21 6.45 -17.63 4.16
C GLU A 21 5.83 -17.75 5.56
N GLU A 22 6.67 -17.85 6.59
CA GLU A 22 6.19 -17.86 7.97
C GLU A 22 6.01 -16.42 8.46
N VAL A 23 4.76 -16.02 8.71
CA VAL A 23 4.41 -14.69 9.20
C VAL A 23 3.81 -14.84 10.59
N ARG A 24 4.49 -14.28 11.61
CA ARG A 24 4.07 -14.33 13.03
C ARG A 24 3.82 -15.75 13.57
N GLY A 25 4.53 -16.75 13.06
CA GLY A 25 4.40 -18.15 13.49
C GLY A 25 3.28 -18.94 12.79
N ALA A 26 2.61 -18.34 11.81
CA ALA A 26 1.65 -19.00 10.94
C ALA A 26 2.17 -19.05 9.49
N THR A 27 1.79 -20.09 8.75
CA THR A 27 2.18 -20.21 7.34
C THR A 27 1.27 -19.33 6.49
N ALA A 28 1.85 -18.40 5.73
CA ALA A 28 1.12 -17.52 4.84
C ALA A 28 1.56 -17.70 3.39
N SER A 29 0.60 -17.73 2.48
CA SER A 29 0.85 -17.66 1.03
C SER A 29 1.13 -16.21 0.62
N ARG A 30 2.28 -15.98 -0.02
CA ARG A 30 2.66 -14.68 -0.57
C ARG A 30 2.20 -14.53 -2.00
N TYR A 31 1.57 -13.40 -2.29
CA TYR A 31 1.09 -12.99 -3.60
C TYR A 31 1.72 -11.66 -3.96
N ASP A 32 2.44 -11.58 -5.08
CA ASP A 32 3.04 -10.34 -5.55
C ASP A 32 2.27 -9.84 -6.78
N GLY A 33 2.06 -8.54 -6.84
CA GLY A 33 1.44 -7.85 -7.95
C GLY A 33 1.96 -6.42 -8.06
N GLU A 34 1.54 -5.74 -9.11
CA GLU A 34 1.89 -4.35 -9.36
C GLU A 34 0.61 -3.57 -9.66
N ILE A 35 0.47 -2.42 -9.01
CA ILE A 35 -0.56 -1.44 -9.37
C ILE A 35 0.07 -0.52 -10.42
N PRO A 36 -0.44 -0.52 -11.67
CA PRO A 36 0.13 0.30 -12.72
C PRO A 36 -0.10 1.79 -12.44
N ALA A 37 0.77 2.65 -12.97
CA ALA A 37 0.76 4.09 -12.71
C ALA A 37 -0.61 4.73 -13.01
N ASP A 38 -1.26 4.33 -14.11
CA ASP A 38 -2.58 4.84 -14.52
C ASP A 38 -3.71 4.49 -13.56
N MET A 39 -3.54 3.44 -12.73
CA MET A 39 -4.51 3.02 -11.72
C MET A 39 -4.12 3.46 -10.30
N LEU A 40 -2.91 3.99 -10.10
CA LEU A 40 -2.36 4.27 -8.78
C LEU A 40 -3.16 5.33 -8.02
N ALA A 41 -3.48 6.46 -8.67
CA ALA A 41 -4.23 7.55 -8.05
C ALA A 41 -5.62 7.08 -7.59
N GLU A 42 -6.32 6.32 -8.44
CA GLU A 42 -7.63 5.74 -8.11
C GLU A 42 -7.52 4.66 -7.02
N ALA A 43 -6.45 3.85 -7.03
CA ALA A 43 -6.21 2.84 -5.99
C ALA A 43 -5.97 3.48 -4.61
N LEU A 44 -5.19 4.56 -4.54
CA LEU A 44 -4.90 5.28 -3.31
C LEU A 44 -6.15 6.01 -2.78
N GLU A 45 -6.97 6.58 -3.67
CA GLU A 45 -8.23 7.24 -3.31
C GLU A 45 -9.21 6.23 -2.71
N ARG A 46 -9.42 5.11 -3.42
CA ARG A 46 -10.39 4.09 -3.03
C ARG A 46 -9.97 3.30 -1.79
N SER A 47 -8.67 3.11 -1.58
CA SER A 47 -8.14 2.43 -0.39
C SER A 47 -8.14 3.30 0.86
N GLY A 48 -8.29 4.63 0.72
CA GLY A 48 -8.11 5.58 1.82
C GLY A 48 -6.65 5.69 2.31
N ALA A 49 -5.73 5.05 1.59
CA ALA A 49 -4.31 5.00 1.96
C ALA A 49 -3.60 6.33 1.74
N TYR A 50 -4.22 7.31 1.05
CA TYR A 50 -3.67 8.68 0.94
C TYR A 50 -3.26 9.26 2.29
N SER A 51 -4.09 9.07 3.33
CA SER A 51 -3.75 9.55 4.68
C SER A 51 -2.47 8.92 5.26
N MET A 52 -2.12 7.71 4.82
CA MET A 52 -0.92 7.00 5.25
C MET A 52 0.32 7.44 4.47
N VAL A 53 0.18 7.74 3.16
CA VAL A 53 1.28 8.09 2.27
C VAL A 53 1.49 9.61 2.13
N GLU A 54 0.53 10.44 2.53
CA GLU A 54 0.65 11.89 2.57
C GLU A 54 1.81 12.32 3.49
N GLY A 55 2.01 11.61 4.61
CA GLY A 55 3.16 11.83 5.50
C GLY A 55 4.52 11.52 4.88
N LEU A 56 4.52 10.78 3.76
CA LEU A 56 5.71 10.47 2.95
C LEU A 56 5.86 11.45 1.76
N GLY A 57 5.00 12.47 1.67
CA GLY A 57 5.03 13.47 0.60
C GLY A 57 4.27 13.06 -0.67
N VAL A 58 3.51 11.96 -0.64
CA VAL A 58 2.68 11.52 -1.77
C VAL A 58 1.30 12.16 -1.67
N SER A 59 1.06 13.17 -2.48
CA SER A 59 -0.25 13.83 -2.66
C SER A 59 -0.89 13.48 -4.00
N GLU A 60 -2.17 13.81 -4.17
CA GLU A 60 -2.89 13.67 -5.45
C GLU A 60 -2.17 14.42 -6.59
N ASP A 61 -1.73 15.66 -6.36
CA ASP A 61 -0.92 16.41 -7.34
C ASP A 61 0.44 15.74 -7.64
N SER A 62 0.97 14.96 -6.70
CA SER A 62 2.26 14.26 -6.88
C SER A 62 2.11 12.95 -7.63
N THR A 63 0.89 12.41 -7.72
CA THR A 63 0.61 11.19 -8.50
C THR A 63 0.22 11.49 -9.95
N GLU A 64 -0.13 12.74 -10.26
CA GLU A 64 -0.36 13.20 -11.62
C GLU A 64 0.93 13.20 -12.45
N GLY A 65 0.96 12.38 -13.52
CA GLY A 65 2.08 12.35 -14.47
C GLY A 65 3.17 11.32 -14.15
N LEU A 66 2.98 10.50 -13.12
CA LEU A 66 3.83 9.35 -12.86
C LEU A 66 3.72 8.30 -13.96
N THR A 67 4.83 7.64 -14.22
CA THR A 67 4.94 6.53 -15.17
C THR A 67 5.28 5.22 -14.49
N SER A 68 5.79 5.28 -13.25
CA SER A 68 6.10 4.12 -12.42
C SER A 68 4.86 3.63 -11.66
N GLY A 69 4.66 2.31 -11.68
CA GLY A 69 3.68 1.66 -10.83
C GLY A 69 4.15 1.54 -9.38
N MET A 70 3.38 0.78 -8.60
CA MET A 70 3.68 0.49 -7.21
C MET A 70 3.59 -1.03 -6.98
N GLY A 71 4.68 -1.62 -6.49
CA GLY A 71 4.71 -3.04 -6.15
C GLY A 71 3.89 -3.29 -4.88
N LEU A 72 3.15 -4.40 -4.86
CA LEU A 72 2.40 -4.84 -3.68
C LEU A 72 2.59 -6.35 -3.47
N SER A 73 2.95 -6.72 -2.24
CA SER A 73 2.96 -8.10 -1.77
C SER A 73 1.91 -8.29 -0.68
N ILE A 74 1.06 -9.30 -0.85
CA ILE A 74 0.00 -9.67 0.09
C ILE A 74 0.31 -11.05 0.67
N TYR A 75 0.26 -11.19 1.99
CA TYR A 75 0.45 -12.45 2.68
C TYR A 75 -0.87 -12.89 3.27
N LEU A 76 -1.42 -14.00 2.76
CA LEU A 76 -2.65 -14.59 3.24
C LEU A 76 -2.33 -15.77 4.14
N ASP A 77 -2.83 -15.75 5.38
CA ASP A 77 -2.73 -16.89 6.28
C ASP A 77 -3.42 -18.12 5.68
N ASN A 78 -2.72 -19.26 5.63
CA ASN A 78 -3.22 -20.45 4.96
C ASN A 78 -4.40 -21.11 5.69
N GLU A 79 -4.55 -20.88 6.99
CA GLU A 79 -5.62 -21.50 7.79
C GLU A 79 -6.93 -20.70 7.71
N THR A 80 -6.84 -19.38 7.80
CA THR A 80 -7.98 -18.46 7.88
C THR A 80 -8.30 -17.78 6.55
N GLY A 81 -7.34 -17.73 5.62
CA GLY A 81 -7.43 -16.98 4.38
C GLY A 81 -7.37 -15.45 4.58
N LEU A 82 -7.10 -14.98 5.80
CA LEU A 82 -7.05 -13.56 6.12
C LEU A 82 -5.69 -12.96 5.75
N PRO A 83 -5.65 -11.70 5.29
CA PRO A 83 -4.40 -11.00 5.05
C PRO A 83 -3.71 -10.71 6.37
N VAL A 84 -2.51 -11.25 6.58
CA VAL A 84 -1.72 -11.05 7.82
C VAL A 84 -0.61 -10.02 7.65
N ARG A 85 -0.21 -9.73 6.41
CA ARG A 85 0.79 -8.71 6.07
C ARG A 85 0.58 -8.15 4.66
N TYR A 86 0.91 -6.88 4.51
CA TYR A 86 1.06 -6.19 3.23
C TYR A 86 2.45 -5.56 3.18
N ASP A 87 3.15 -5.72 2.06
CA ASP A 87 4.35 -4.92 1.77
C ASP A 87 4.10 -4.12 0.50
N ILE A 88 4.30 -2.81 0.58
CA ILE A 88 4.18 -1.88 -0.54
C ILE A 88 5.58 -1.45 -0.91
N ASP A 89 6.00 -1.71 -2.15
CA ASP A 89 7.23 -1.20 -2.71
C ASP A 89 6.95 0.11 -3.45
N MET A 90 7.51 1.19 -2.91
CA MET A 90 7.37 2.55 -3.42
C MET A 90 8.71 3.07 -3.94
N THR A 91 9.70 2.19 -4.14
CA THR A 91 11.06 2.60 -4.47
C THR A 91 11.11 3.38 -5.78
N ASP A 92 10.52 2.85 -6.84
CA ASP A 92 10.52 3.50 -8.17
C ASP A 92 9.65 4.75 -8.19
N LEU A 93 8.50 4.70 -7.52
CA LEU A 93 7.62 5.86 -7.29
C LEU A 93 8.38 7.02 -6.63
N MET A 94 9.11 6.74 -5.55
CA MET A 94 9.89 7.73 -4.81
C MET A 94 11.07 8.27 -5.62
N ARG A 95 11.72 7.41 -6.42
CA ARG A 95 12.78 7.83 -7.36
C ARG A 95 12.23 8.85 -8.35
N GLU A 96 11.12 8.52 -9.02
CA GLU A 96 10.49 9.38 -10.02
C GLU A 96 10.05 10.74 -9.42
N MET A 97 9.42 10.72 -8.25
CA MET A 97 8.98 11.96 -7.57
C MET A 97 10.16 12.87 -7.19
N MET A 98 11.25 12.28 -6.69
CA MET A 98 12.41 13.06 -6.27
C MET A 98 13.24 13.53 -7.48
N GLU A 99 13.27 12.78 -8.58
CA GLU A 99 13.81 13.23 -9.88
C GLU A 99 13.03 14.42 -10.44
N ALA A 100 11.69 14.36 -10.44
CA ALA A 100 10.82 15.45 -10.87
C ALA A 100 11.04 16.71 -10.02
N THR A 101 11.17 16.55 -8.70
CA THR A 101 11.46 17.64 -7.77
C THR A 101 12.83 18.27 -8.03
N LEU A 102 13.87 17.45 -8.27
CA LEU A 102 15.22 17.94 -8.55
C LEU A 102 15.33 18.68 -9.89
N ALA A 103 14.62 18.17 -10.90
CA ALA A 103 14.51 18.81 -12.20
C ALA A 103 13.86 20.19 -12.08
N ALA A 104 12.80 20.32 -11.27
CA ALA A 104 12.09 21.58 -11.04
C ALA A 104 12.97 22.66 -10.37
N VAL A 105 13.90 22.27 -9.48
CA VAL A 105 14.82 23.21 -8.81
C VAL A 105 16.15 23.41 -9.55
N GLY A 106 16.32 22.80 -10.74
CA GLY A 106 17.53 22.92 -11.55
C GLY A 106 18.78 22.28 -10.92
N ALA A 107 18.60 21.37 -9.96
CA ALA A 107 19.69 20.71 -9.25
C ALA A 107 19.95 19.27 -9.73
N GLY A 108 19.30 18.85 -10.83
CA GLY A 108 19.35 17.50 -11.43
C GLY A 108 20.74 16.84 -11.48
N ASP A 109 21.78 17.63 -11.77
CA ASP A 109 23.16 17.15 -11.91
C ASP A 109 24.08 17.45 -10.70
N ALA A 110 23.60 18.18 -9.68
CA ALA A 110 24.45 18.74 -8.62
C ALA A 110 24.57 17.84 -7.37
N MET A 111 23.72 16.82 -7.22
CA MET A 111 23.79 15.84 -6.14
C MET A 111 23.64 14.43 -6.70
N SER A 112 24.61 13.55 -6.48
CA SER A 112 24.42 12.11 -6.68
C SER A 112 23.65 11.56 -5.48
N TRP A 113 22.33 11.48 -5.59
CA TRP A 113 21.48 10.78 -4.64
C TRP A 113 20.81 9.61 -5.38
N GLU A 114 20.68 8.49 -4.68
CA GLU A 114 20.01 7.30 -5.19
C GLU A 114 19.14 6.78 -4.05
N ILE A 115 17.84 6.60 -4.32
CA ILE A 115 16.97 5.89 -3.39
C ILE A 115 17.22 4.41 -3.60
N GLY A 116 17.84 3.75 -2.62
CA GLY A 116 18.13 2.32 -2.68
C GLY A 116 16.87 1.48 -2.55
N GLU A 117 16.06 1.77 -1.52
CA GLU A 117 14.82 1.05 -1.20
C GLU A 117 13.87 2.00 -0.46
N ALA A 118 12.59 1.98 -0.82
CA ALA A 118 11.52 2.61 -0.07
C ALA A 118 10.32 1.66 -0.01
N SER A 119 10.05 1.09 1.16
CA SER A 119 8.95 0.14 1.34
C SER A 119 8.15 0.44 2.61
N VAL A 120 6.85 0.10 2.57
CA VAL A 120 5.95 0.15 3.71
C VAL A 120 5.47 -1.25 4.00
N SER A 121 5.73 -1.75 5.21
CA SER A 121 5.23 -3.04 5.68
C SER A 121 4.16 -2.85 6.75
N VAL A 122 2.98 -3.41 6.52
CA VAL A 122 1.84 -3.38 7.43
C VAL A 122 1.54 -4.80 7.87
N THR A 123 1.62 -5.07 9.17
CA THR A 123 1.25 -6.38 9.72
C THR A 123 -0.07 -6.27 10.47
N LEU A 124 -1.04 -7.11 10.10
CA LEU A 124 -2.34 -7.19 10.74
C LEU A 124 -2.32 -8.29 11.82
N SER A 125 -3.01 -8.05 12.93
CA SER A 125 -3.25 -9.04 13.98
C SER A 125 -4.57 -8.76 14.70
N ASP A 126 -4.94 -9.67 15.61
CA ASP A 126 -6.07 -9.48 16.52
C ASP A 126 -7.42 -9.35 15.78
N PHE A 127 -7.57 -10.12 14.70
CA PHE A 127 -8.85 -10.24 13.98
C PHE A 127 -9.95 -10.71 14.93
N ASN A 128 -11.02 -9.92 15.03
CA ASN A 128 -12.13 -10.14 15.95
C ASN A 128 -11.70 -10.18 17.44
N GLY A 129 -10.57 -9.56 17.82
CA GLY A 129 -10.05 -9.56 19.19
C GLY A 129 -10.81 -8.69 20.19
N ILE A 130 -12.01 -8.22 19.84
CA ILE A 130 -12.85 -7.41 20.71
C ILE A 130 -14.04 -8.28 21.16
N ASP A 131 -13.99 -8.81 22.38
CA ASP A 131 -15.09 -9.58 22.97
C ASP A 131 -16.34 -8.72 23.23
N ALA A 132 -16.15 -7.43 23.52
CA ALA A 132 -17.22 -6.47 23.74
C ALA A 132 -16.76 -5.02 23.48
N ILE A 133 -17.58 -4.23 22.79
CA ILE A 133 -17.41 -2.78 22.72
C ILE A 133 -17.98 -2.20 24.02
N GLU A 134 -17.12 -1.82 24.96
CA GLU A 134 -17.58 -1.14 26.17
C GLU A 134 -18.09 0.26 25.81
N ILE A 135 -19.33 0.56 26.20
CA ILE A 135 -19.90 1.89 26.06
C ILE A 135 -19.13 2.83 27.01
N PRO A 136 -18.50 3.91 26.50
CA PRO A 136 -17.86 4.91 27.34
C PRO A 136 -18.84 5.46 28.37
N ASP A 137 -18.42 5.67 29.61
CA ASP A 137 -19.32 6.10 30.70
C ASP A 137 -20.06 7.41 30.37
N ASP A 138 -19.45 8.30 29.56
CA ASP A 138 -20.08 9.54 29.07
C ASP A 138 -21.31 9.32 28.18
N ALA A 139 -21.43 8.14 27.55
CA ALA A 139 -22.56 7.75 26.72
C ALA A 139 -23.64 6.96 27.48
N ARG A 140 -23.41 6.60 28.76
CA ARG A 140 -24.38 5.87 29.60
C ARG A 140 -25.43 6.78 30.25
N GLY A 141 -25.41 8.09 29.96
CA GLY A 141 -26.20 9.10 30.65
C GLY A 141 -27.07 10.05 29.80
N ALA A 142 -27.43 9.67 28.56
CA ALA A 142 -28.37 10.44 27.72
C ALA A 142 -29.75 9.76 27.61
#